data_AF-A0A8T4E843-F1
#
_entry.id   AF-A0A8T4E843-F1
#
_cell.length_a   1.000
_cell.length_b   1.000
_cell.length_c   1.000
_cell.angle_alpha   90.00
_cell.angle_beta   90.00
_cell.angle_gamma   90.00
#
_symmetry.space_group_name_H-M   'P 1'
#
loop_
_entity.id
_entity.type
_entity.pdbx_description
1 polymer ?
#
loop_
_entity_poly.entity_id
_entity_poly.type
_entity_poly.pdbx_seq_one_letter_code
_entity_poly.pdbx_strand_id
1 'polypeptide(L)'
;MSSSNKQSSLFQEIERAENVLERTLQKLFDIHNVLKPVESELFVDDFSSNGTLTPGAVRGIVCAPTGLIKGDPINFVLNQATGKGLNLPSMIKYADRSESPETCDAIMKIIESQVVRSPVSFIFNLRWSQLHIMNDKENTIIMGMRYRTGRLEDIEKFSNRLEKLGLQVLRDEGEFGGGLLTFRIMRYAQNLDNVMVLELTLSQSLAENSEKVIEILEATSFL
;
A
#
# COMPACT_ATOMS: atom_id res chain seq x y z
N MET A 1 30.72 -52.59 -32.49
CA MET A 1 29.52 -52.47 -31.62
C MET A 1 29.80 -51.70 -30.33
N SER A 2 30.53 -50.57 -30.37
CA SER A 2 30.94 -49.82 -29.15
C SER A 2 30.44 -48.38 -29.07
N SER A 3 29.81 -47.87 -30.13
CA SER A 3 29.31 -46.49 -30.23
C SER A 3 27.88 -46.29 -29.72
N SER A 4 26.99 -47.28 -29.87
CA SER A 4 25.59 -47.17 -29.40
C SER A 4 25.48 -47.22 -27.87
N ASN A 5 26.32 -48.03 -27.20
CA ASN A 5 26.32 -48.12 -25.74
C ASN A 5 26.83 -46.82 -25.09
N LYS A 6 27.81 -46.13 -25.70
CA LYS A 6 28.30 -44.83 -25.21
C LYS A 6 27.30 -43.69 -25.40
N GLN A 7 26.53 -43.69 -26.50
CA GLN A 7 25.45 -42.72 -26.67
C GLN A 7 24.34 -42.93 -25.63
N SER A 8 23.95 -44.18 -25.35
CA SER A 8 22.93 -44.46 -24.33
C SER A 8 23.35 -44.05 -22.92
N SER A 9 24.64 -44.16 -22.57
CA SER A 9 25.14 -43.72 -21.26
C SER A 9 25.19 -42.20 -21.12
N LEU A 10 25.53 -41.49 -22.20
CA LEU A 10 25.51 -40.02 -22.24
C LEU A 10 24.08 -39.47 -22.09
N PHE A 11 23.10 -40.07 -22.76
CA PHE A 11 21.69 -39.68 -22.59
C PHE A 11 21.19 -39.92 -21.16
N GLN A 12 21.55 -41.05 -20.55
CA GLN A 12 21.20 -41.33 -19.15
C GLN A 12 21.91 -40.38 -18.16
N GLU A 13 23.13 -39.94 -18.45
CA GLU A 13 23.83 -38.95 -17.63
C GLU A 13 23.20 -37.55 -17.75
N ILE A 14 22.77 -37.15 -18.95
CA ILE A 14 22.06 -35.89 -19.19
C ILE A 14 20.72 -35.89 -18.47
N GLU A 15 19.93 -36.96 -18.58
CA GLU A 15 18.63 -37.09 -17.93
C GLU A 15 18.76 -37.09 -16.38
N ARG A 16 19.84 -37.69 -15.85
CA ARG A 16 20.17 -37.58 -14.43
C ARG A 16 20.57 -36.16 -14.04
N ALA A 17 21.35 -35.47 -14.85
CA ALA A 17 21.74 -34.09 -14.59
C ALA A 17 20.53 -33.16 -14.60
N GLU A 18 19.60 -33.32 -15.54
CA GLU A 18 18.34 -32.56 -15.59
C GLU A 18 17.48 -32.80 -14.35
N ASN A 19 17.30 -34.06 -13.95
CA ASN A 19 16.56 -34.39 -12.72
C ASN A 19 17.20 -33.81 -11.46
N VAL A 20 18.53 -33.79 -11.38
CA VAL A 20 19.25 -33.16 -10.26
C VAL A 20 19.09 -31.64 -10.31
N LEU A 21 19.12 -31.04 -11.50
CA LEU A 21 18.94 -29.60 -11.69
C LEU A 21 17.53 -29.16 -11.28
N GLU A 22 16.49 -29.86 -11.73
CA GLU A 22 15.09 -29.61 -11.34
C GLU A 22 14.90 -29.70 -9.84
N ARG A 23 15.43 -30.75 -9.20
CA ARG A 23 15.37 -30.89 -7.74
C ARG A 23 16.12 -29.78 -7.00
N THR A 24 17.23 -29.30 -7.57
CA THR A 24 18.00 -28.20 -6.97
C THR A 24 17.27 -26.87 -7.13
N LEU A 25 16.66 -26.63 -8.29
CA LEU A 25 15.81 -25.46 -8.54
C LEU A 25 14.59 -25.46 -7.62
N GLN A 26 13.93 -26.61 -7.46
CA GLN A 26 12.79 -26.75 -6.54
C GLN A 26 13.21 -26.44 -5.09
N LYS A 27 14.35 -26.98 -4.64
CA LYS A 27 14.87 -26.67 -3.30
C LYS A 27 15.22 -25.19 -3.12
N LEU A 28 15.78 -24.55 -4.14
CA LEU A 28 16.02 -23.10 -4.12
C LEU A 28 14.71 -22.32 -4.01
N PHE A 29 13.68 -22.76 -4.74
CA PHE A 29 12.34 -22.19 -4.65
C PHE A 29 11.73 -22.34 -3.26
N ASP A 30 11.86 -23.53 -2.67
CA ASP A 30 11.34 -23.83 -1.33
C ASP A 30 12.09 -23.02 -0.26
N ILE A 31 13.42 -22.91 -0.35
CA ILE A 31 14.24 -22.06 0.53
C ILE A 31 13.82 -20.60 0.40
N HIS A 32 13.65 -20.10 -0.83
CA HIS A 32 13.19 -18.73 -1.07
C HIS A 32 11.82 -18.48 -0.44
N ASN A 33 10.89 -19.41 -0.57
CA ASN A 33 9.56 -19.32 0.03
C ASN A 33 9.61 -19.33 1.57
N VAL A 34 10.52 -20.08 2.18
CA VAL A 34 10.71 -20.12 3.64
C VAL A 34 11.41 -18.87 4.16
N LEU A 35 12.32 -18.27 3.38
CA LEU A 35 13.02 -17.05 3.76
C LEU A 35 12.18 -15.79 3.60
N LYS A 36 11.22 -15.78 2.66
CA LYS A 36 10.39 -14.60 2.37
C LYS A 36 9.66 -14.03 3.61
N PRO A 37 9.06 -14.83 4.51
CA PRO A 37 8.50 -14.34 5.76
C PRO A 37 9.54 -13.73 6.71
N VAL A 38 10.70 -14.37 6.86
CA VAL A 38 11.80 -13.92 7.74
C VAL A 38 12.39 -12.60 7.23
N GLU A 39 12.59 -12.51 5.92
CA GLU A 39 13.00 -11.29 5.23
C GLU A 39 11.97 -10.18 5.47
N SER A 40 10.67 -10.48 5.37
CA SER A 40 9.61 -9.51 5.62
C SER A 40 9.60 -8.99 7.07
N GLU A 41 9.97 -9.82 8.05
CA GLU A 41 10.08 -9.41 9.45
C GLU A 41 11.29 -8.50 9.68
N LEU A 42 12.45 -8.88 9.16
CA LEU A 42 13.68 -8.07 9.26
C LEU A 42 13.53 -6.71 8.58
N PHE A 43 12.81 -6.62 7.46
CA PHE A 43 12.56 -5.34 6.78
C PHE A 43 11.62 -4.41 7.54
N VAL A 44 10.66 -4.94 8.30
CA VAL A 44 9.81 -4.11 9.17
C VAL A 44 10.66 -3.46 10.27
N ASP A 45 11.65 -4.18 10.78
CA ASP A 45 12.60 -3.66 11.77
C ASP A 45 13.57 -2.63 11.16
N ASP A 46 14.09 -2.83 9.94
CA ASP A 46 14.97 -1.88 9.25
C ASP A 46 14.25 -0.59 8.77
N PHE A 47 12.96 -0.67 8.43
CA PHE A 47 12.14 0.49 8.05
C PHE A 47 12.00 1.51 9.19
N SER A 48 12.24 1.11 10.45
CA SER A 48 12.22 1.99 11.62
C SER A 48 13.13 3.23 11.50
N SER A 49 14.11 3.19 10.60
CA SER A 49 15.00 4.31 10.31
C SER A 49 14.33 5.48 9.54
N ASN A 50 13.35 5.20 8.65
CA ASN A 50 12.73 6.20 7.77
C ASN A 50 11.19 6.19 7.76
N GLY A 51 10.57 5.22 8.42
CA GLY A 51 9.12 5.10 8.51
C GLY A 51 8.66 4.29 9.71
N THR A 52 7.35 4.31 9.97
CA THR A 52 6.73 3.59 11.08
C THR A 52 5.44 2.94 10.61
N LEU A 53 5.24 1.69 11.00
CA LEU A 53 3.97 0.98 10.86
C LEU A 53 3.24 1.01 12.19
N THR A 54 2.01 1.51 12.20
CA THR A 54 1.10 1.42 13.35
C THR A 54 -0.03 0.46 12.97
N PRO A 55 -0.12 -0.72 13.59
CA PRO A 55 -1.18 -1.68 13.28
C PRO A 55 -2.55 -1.12 13.66
N GLY A 56 -3.54 -1.34 12.80
CA GLY A 56 -4.93 -0.91 12.99
C GLY A 56 -5.90 -2.08 13.20
N ALA A 57 -7.14 -1.75 13.55
CA ALA A 57 -8.21 -2.72 13.76
C ALA A 57 -9.01 -3.01 12.47
N VAL A 58 -8.98 -2.09 11.51
CA VAL A 58 -9.67 -2.19 10.23
C VAL A 58 -8.81 -2.94 9.22
N ARG A 59 -9.44 -3.72 8.33
CA ARG A 59 -8.79 -4.47 7.24
C ARG A 59 -8.31 -3.57 6.10
N GLY A 60 -7.57 -2.52 6.42
CA GLY A 60 -7.09 -1.56 5.45
C GLY A 60 -5.72 -1.04 5.80
N ILE A 61 -5.04 -0.50 4.79
CA ILE A 61 -3.75 0.14 4.93
C ILE A 61 -3.87 1.58 4.44
N VAL A 62 -3.36 2.54 5.21
CA VAL A 62 -3.22 3.93 4.78
C VAL A 62 -1.75 4.33 4.84
N CYS A 63 -1.21 4.70 3.68
CA CYS A 63 0.13 5.25 3.53
C CYS A 63 0.07 6.77 3.69
N ALA A 64 0.92 7.33 4.56
CA ALA A 64 0.99 8.76 4.85
C ALA A 64 2.43 9.28 4.61
N PRO A 65 2.74 9.79 3.39
CA PRO A 65 4.08 10.23 2.99
C PRO A 65 4.70 11.34 3.81
N THR A 66 3.87 12.15 4.45
CA THR A 66 4.31 13.23 5.33
C THR A 66 4.06 12.94 6.79
N GLY A 67 3.61 11.72 7.10
CA GLY A 67 3.17 11.32 8.44
C GLY A 67 4.26 11.33 9.50
N LEU A 68 5.54 11.53 9.15
CA LEU A 68 6.67 11.71 10.08
C LEU A 68 7.33 13.10 10.00
N ILE A 69 6.87 13.99 9.12
CA ILE A 69 7.43 15.35 9.00
C ILE A 69 6.85 16.22 10.12
N LYS A 70 7.71 16.80 10.96
CA LYS A 70 7.28 17.70 12.04
C LYS A 70 6.60 18.95 11.48
N GLY A 71 5.47 19.32 12.07
CA GLY A 71 4.66 20.46 11.63
C GLY A 71 3.76 20.15 10.43
N ASP A 72 3.78 18.93 9.91
CA ASP A 72 2.84 18.50 8.89
C ASP A 72 1.46 18.20 9.53
N PRO A 73 0.35 18.68 8.94
CA PRO A 73 -0.98 18.46 9.50
C PRO A 73 -1.31 16.99 9.71
N ILE A 74 -0.95 16.13 8.75
CA ILE A 74 -1.20 14.69 8.83
C ILE A 74 -0.40 14.04 9.97
N ASN A 75 0.85 14.45 10.18
CA ASN A 75 1.64 13.96 11.32
C ASN A 75 0.95 14.27 12.65
N PHE A 76 0.45 15.50 12.81
CA PHE A 76 -0.24 15.93 14.03
C PHE A 76 -1.50 15.09 14.31
N VAL A 77 -2.37 14.93 13.31
CA VAL A 77 -3.60 14.14 13.48
C VAL A 77 -3.30 12.69 13.83
N LEU A 78 -2.40 12.04 13.07
CA LEU A 78 -2.13 10.61 13.27
C LEU A 78 -1.52 10.32 14.64
N ASN A 79 -0.68 11.23 15.16
CA ASN A 79 -0.14 11.10 16.51
C ASN A 79 -1.22 11.31 17.58
N GLN A 80 -2.18 12.22 17.36
CA GLN A 80 -3.32 12.37 18.26
C GLN A 80 -4.27 11.18 18.26
N ALA A 81 -4.45 10.52 17.12
CA ALA A 81 -5.36 9.39 16.97
C ALA A 81 -4.81 8.11 17.62
N THR A 82 -3.49 8.02 17.76
CA THR A 82 -2.80 6.86 18.35
C THR A 82 -3.18 6.69 19.83
N GLY A 83 -3.58 5.48 20.22
CA GLY A 83 -3.89 5.14 21.62
C GLY A 83 -5.30 5.53 22.11
N LYS A 84 -6.15 6.11 21.24
CA LYS A 84 -7.53 6.50 21.59
C LYS A 84 -8.58 5.39 21.44
N GLY A 85 -8.17 4.16 21.10
CA GLY A 85 -9.09 3.03 20.92
C GLY A 85 -10.03 3.16 19.71
N LEU A 86 -9.64 3.97 18.71
CA LEU A 86 -10.41 4.20 17.50
C LEU A 86 -10.30 3.02 16.52
N ASN A 87 -11.33 2.80 15.71
CA ASN A 87 -11.35 1.76 14.68
C ASN A 87 -10.67 2.26 13.41
N LEU A 88 -9.34 2.36 13.46
CA LEU A 88 -8.53 2.87 12.36
C LEU A 88 -7.90 1.75 11.54
N PRO A 89 -7.60 1.98 10.25
CA PRO A 89 -6.76 1.10 9.45
C PRO A 89 -5.31 1.10 9.93
N SER A 90 -4.55 0.11 9.48
CA SER A 90 -3.10 0.10 9.67
C SER A 90 -2.48 1.30 8.95
N MET A 91 -1.61 2.03 9.64
CA MET A 91 -1.01 3.26 9.13
C MET A 91 0.47 3.03 8.85
N ILE A 92 0.91 3.32 7.62
CA ILE A 92 2.33 3.38 7.24
C ILE A 92 2.70 4.85 7.13
N LYS A 93 3.43 5.38 8.12
CA LYS A 93 3.88 6.78 8.16
C LYS A 93 5.34 6.87 7.75
N TYR A 94 5.68 7.82 6.89
CA TYR A 94 7.05 8.07 6.47
C TYR A 94 7.27 9.57 6.23
N ALA A 95 8.51 9.97 5.92
CA ALA A 95 8.89 11.36 5.70
C ALA A 95 9.49 11.57 4.29
N ASP A 96 8.76 11.15 3.26
CA ASP A 96 9.17 11.32 1.87
C ASP A 96 8.00 11.80 1.01
N ARG A 97 7.95 13.12 0.79
CA ARG A 97 6.93 13.78 -0.05
C ARG A 97 7.04 13.38 -1.52
N SER A 98 8.26 13.11 -1.98
CA SER A 98 8.59 12.87 -3.38
C SER A 98 8.38 11.43 -3.80
N GLU A 99 8.19 10.52 -2.84
CA GLU A 99 8.04 9.09 -3.08
C GLU A 99 9.25 8.53 -3.85
N SER A 100 10.44 8.70 -3.29
CA SER A 100 11.67 8.13 -3.84
C SER A 100 11.51 6.62 -4.11
N PRO A 101 12.17 6.08 -5.15
CA PRO A 101 12.09 4.65 -5.47
C PRO A 101 12.39 3.74 -4.28
N GLU A 102 13.40 4.10 -3.48
CA GLU A 102 13.84 3.33 -2.31
C GLU A 102 12.77 3.32 -1.21
N THR A 103 12.14 4.47 -0.95
CA THR A 103 11.05 4.56 0.02
C THR A 103 9.81 3.81 -0.47
N CYS A 104 9.49 3.90 -1.77
CA CYS A 104 8.41 3.13 -2.36
C CYS A 104 8.66 1.61 -2.24
N ASP A 105 9.88 1.14 -2.52
CA ASP A 105 10.24 -0.27 -2.39
C ASP A 105 10.06 -0.76 -0.94
N ALA A 106 10.51 0.04 0.03
CA ALA A 106 10.36 -0.30 1.45
C ALA A 106 8.87 -0.38 1.86
N ILE A 107 8.05 0.59 1.45
CA ILE A 107 6.61 0.59 1.73
C ILE A 107 5.91 -0.60 1.06
N MET A 108 6.26 -0.90 -0.19
CA MET A 108 5.69 -2.05 -0.90
C MET A 108 5.98 -3.36 -0.17
N LYS A 109 7.21 -3.56 0.33
CA LYS A 109 7.54 -4.75 1.14
C LYS A 109 6.70 -4.86 2.40
N ILE A 110 6.41 -3.75 3.07
CA ILE A 110 5.53 -3.74 4.25
C ILE A 110 4.10 -4.11 3.86
N ILE A 111 3.59 -3.52 2.78
CA ILE A 111 2.25 -3.83 2.26
C ILE A 111 2.15 -5.32 1.92
N GLU A 112 3.12 -5.86 1.20
CA GLU A 112 3.19 -7.29 0.86
C GLU A 112 3.18 -8.17 2.11
N SER A 113 3.97 -7.83 3.13
CA SER A 113 3.98 -8.54 4.42
C SER A 113 2.61 -8.49 5.11
N GLN A 114 1.96 -7.32 5.14
CA GLN A 114 0.65 -7.15 5.77
C GLN A 114 -0.46 -7.92 5.04
N VAL A 115 -0.46 -7.90 3.70
CA VAL A 115 -1.43 -8.62 2.88
C VAL A 115 -1.29 -10.13 3.03
N VAL A 116 -0.06 -10.64 3.16
CA VAL A 116 0.19 -12.08 3.42
C VAL A 116 -0.31 -12.48 4.81
N ARG A 117 -0.16 -11.61 5.81
CA ARG A 117 -0.58 -11.89 7.20
C ARG A 117 -2.08 -11.81 7.39
N SER A 118 -2.75 -10.89 6.70
CA SER A 118 -4.19 -10.68 6.84
C SER A 118 -4.83 -10.15 5.55
N PRO A 119 -6.05 -10.56 5.21
CA PRO A 119 -6.74 -10.02 4.04
C PRO A 119 -7.05 -8.53 4.23
N VAL A 120 -6.66 -7.74 3.24
CA VAL A 120 -6.84 -6.29 3.17
C VAL A 120 -7.94 -5.97 2.17
N SER A 121 -8.92 -5.14 2.53
CA SER A 121 -10.00 -4.68 1.63
C SER A 121 -9.61 -3.42 0.85
N PHE A 122 -8.77 -2.55 1.43
CA PHE A 122 -8.31 -1.32 0.76
C PHE A 122 -6.90 -0.90 1.15
N ILE A 123 -6.26 -0.17 0.23
CA ILE A 123 -4.97 0.49 0.44
C ILE A 123 -5.05 1.91 -0.11
N PHE A 124 -4.96 2.91 0.77
CA PHE A 124 -5.04 4.32 0.39
C PHE A 124 -3.71 5.04 0.59
N ASN A 125 -3.35 5.88 -0.38
CA ASN A 125 -2.27 6.85 -0.22
C ASN A 125 -2.87 8.20 0.18
N LEU A 126 -2.63 8.66 1.41
CA LEU A 126 -3.23 9.87 1.98
C LEU A 126 -2.25 11.04 1.93
N ARG A 127 -2.63 12.08 1.19
CA ARG A 127 -1.84 13.29 0.99
C ARG A 127 -2.65 14.52 1.34
N TRP A 128 -2.00 15.67 1.37
CA TRP A 128 -2.67 16.95 1.44
C TRP A 128 -2.01 17.95 0.49
N SER A 129 -2.77 18.96 0.08
CA SER A 129 -2.31 19.98 -0.86
C SER A 129 -2.98 21.32 -0.56
N GLN A 130 -2.26 22.40 -0.90
CA GLN A 130 -2.85 23.74 -1.01
C GLN A 130 -3.65 23.80 -2.30
N LEU A 131 -4.97 23.65 -2.18
CA LEU A 131 -5.87 23.82 -3.31
C LEU A 131 -6.00 25.32 -3.62
N HIS A 132 -6.15 25.66 -4.90
CA HIS A 132 -6.39 27.05 -5.28
C HIS A 132 -7.66 27.59 -4.59
N ILE A 133 -7.64 28.87 -4.20
CA ILE A 133 -8.65 29.55 -3.37
C ILE A 133 -10.09 29.37 -3.87
N MET A 134 -10.30 29.19 -5.18
CA MET A 134 -11.65 28.94 -5.74
C MET A 134 -12.19 27.51 -5.48
N ASN A 135 -11.30 26.56 -5.17
CA ASN A 135 -11.60 25.17 -4.85
C ASN A 135 -11.32 24.80 -3.39
N ASP A 136 -10.63 25.64 -2.61
CA ASP A 136 -10.48 25.45 -1.16
C ASP A 136 -11.77 25.87 -0.44
N LYS A 137 -12.88 25.18 -0.79
CA LYS A 137 -14.02 25.14 0.12
C LYS A 137 -13.55 24.35 1.33
N GLU A 138 -13.78 24.90 2.52
CA GLU A 138 -13.56 24.19 3.79
C GLU A 138 -14.12 22.77 3.64
N ASN A 139 -13.27 21.75 3.86
CA ASN A 139 -13.60 20.32 3.77
C ASN A 139 -13.62 19.67 2.37
N THR A 140 -12.68 20.03 1.49
CA THR A 140 -12.53 19.36 0.18
C THR A 140 -11.58 18.16 0.26
N ILE A 141 -12.01 17.04 -0.32
CA ILE A 141 -11.20 15.83 -0.54
C ILE A 141 -11.19 15.48 -2.02
N ILE A 142 -10.01 15.23 -2.58
CA ILE A 142 -9.82 14.80 -3.95
C ILE A 142 -9.51 13.31 -3.98
N MET A 143 -10.31 12.54 -4.72
CA MET A 143 -10.06 11.13 -5.02
C MET A 143 -9.32 11.02 -6.34
N GLY A 144 -8.06 10.58 -6.28
CA GLY A 144 -7.24 10.29 -7.46
C GLY A 144 -7.71 9.02 -8.15
N MET A 145 -8.20 9.16 -9.38
CA MET A 145 -8.80 8.11 -10.20
C MET A 145 -7.81 7.48 -11.19
N ARG A 146 -6.69 8.16 -11.47
CA ARG A 146 -5.68 7.74 -12.46
C ARG A 146 -5.12 6.32 -12.23
N TYR A 147 -4.78 6.00 -10.99
CA TYR A 147 -4.20 4.71 -10.59
C TYR A 147 -5.07 3.98 -9.57
N ARG A 148 -6.36 3.87 -9.86
CA ARG A 148 -7.31 3.16 -8.97
C ARG A 148 -7.47 1.68 -9.29
N THR A 149 -7.78 0.89 -8.28
CA THR A 149 -8.38 -0.46 -8.42
C THR A 149 -9.65 -0.57 -7.58
N GLY A 150 -10.37 -1.69 -7.74
CA GLY A 150 -11.63 -1.96 -7.04
C GLY A 150 -12.86 -1.73 -7.91
N ARG A 151 -14.00 -2.21 -7.44
CA ARG A 151 -15.27 -2.06 -8.16
C ARG A 151 -15.71 -0.61 -8.09
N LEU A 152 -16.18 -0.08 -9.22
CA LEU A 152 -16.72 1.28 -9.29
C LEU A 152 -17.79 1.52 -8.23
N GLU A 153 -18.67 0.55 -8.02
CA GLU A 153 -19.72 0.63 -6.99
C GLU A 153 -19.19 0.86 -5.58
N ASP A 154 -18.05 0.24 -5.22
CA ASP A 154 -17.49 0.39 -3.89
C ASP A 154 -16.79 1.75 -3.73
N ILE A 155 -16.17 2.24 -4.80
CA ILE A 155 -15.62 3.61 -4.86
C ILE A 155 -16.75 4.64 -4.74
N GLU A 156 -17.87 4.43 -5.43
CA GLU A 156 -19.06 5.28 -5.32
C GLU A 156 -19.66 5.25 -3.91
N LYS A 157 -19.77 4.08 -3.28
CA LYS A 157 -20.22 3.97 -1.88
C LYS A 157 -19.31 4.73 -0.94
N PHE A 158 -18.00 4.65 -1.14
CA PHE A 158 -17.02 5.39 -0.35
C PHE A 158 -17.17 6.91 -0.56
N SER A 159 -17.25 7.35 -1.82
CA SER A 159 -17.49 8.76 -2.19
C SER A 159 -18.75 9.32 -1.52
N ASN A 160 -19.88 8.63 -1.67
CA ASN A 160 -21.16 9.04 -1.05
C ASN A 160 -21.07 9.09 0.49
N ARG A 161 -20.22 8.27 1.10
CA ARG A 161 -20.02 8.27 2.55
C ARG A 161 -19.23 9.49 3.01
N LEU A 162 -18.18 9.86 2.27
CA LEU A 162 -17.42 11.07 2.52
C LEU A 162 -18.31 12.32 2.37
N GLU A 163 -19.18 12.34 1.35
CA GLU A 163 -20.16 13.42 1.17
C GLU A 163 -21.13 13.53 2.35
N LYS A 164 -21.58 12.39 2.90
CA LYS A 164 -22.43 12.36 4.11
C LYS A 164 -21.73 12.89 5.36
N LEU A 165 -20.39 12.93 5.41
CA LEU A 165 -19.62 13.60 6.47
C LEU A 165 -19.54 15.12 6.28
N GLY A 166 -20.19 15.66 5.25
CA GLY A 166 -20.16 17.07 4.89
C GLY A 166 -18.92 17.46 4.07
N LEU A 167 -18.22 16.49 3.47
CA LEU A 167 -17.03 16.74 2.65
C LEU A 167 -17.44 16.99 1.20
N GLN A 168 -16.75 17.91 0.54
CA GLN A 168 -16.84 18.02 -0.91
C GLN A 168 -15.87 17.02 -1.55
N VAL A 169 -16.41 15.99 -2.21
CA VAL A 169 -15.60 15.00 -2.91
C VAL A 169 -15.41 15.42 -4.36
N LEU A 170 -14.16 15.60 -4.78
CA LEU A 170 -13.78 15.83 -6.17
C LEU A 170 -13.08 14.59 -6.71
N ARG A 171 -13.18 14.36 -8.01
CA ARG A 171 -12.44 13.30 -8.71
C ARG A 171 -11.39 13.92 -9.59
N ASP A 172 -10.21 13.35 -9.56
CA ASP A 172 -9.07 13.82 -10.33
C ASP A 172 -8.45 12.69 -11.15
N GLU A 173 -8.10 12.97 -12.40
CA GLU A 173 -7.47 12.03 -13.33
C GLU A 173 -5.95 12.23 -13.43
N GLY A 174 -5.33 12.98 -12.51
CA GLY A 174 -3.87 13.02 -12.35
C GLY A 174 -3.24 14.38 -12.07
N GLU A 175 -4.01 15.43 -11.75
CA GLU A 175 -3.50 16.74 -11.36
C GLU A 175 -3.07 16.77 -9.87
N PHE A 176 -3.87 16.16 -9.00
CA PHE A 176 -3.68 16.11 -7.54
C PHE A 176 -3.49 14.69 -7.01
N GLY A 177 -3.55 13.69 -7.89
CA GLY A 177 -3.26 12.29 -7.62
C GLY A 177 -2.31 11.67 -8.64
N GLY A 178 -1.84 10.45 -8.36
CA GLY A 178 -1.04 9.68 -9.31
C GLY A 178 0.44 9.62 -8.95
N GLY A 179 0.75 9.55 -7.66
CA GLY A 179 2.10 9.29 -7.16
C GLY A 179 2.69 7.95 -7.64
N LEU A 180 4.02 7.84 -7.56
CA LEU A 180 4.75 6.61 -7.87
C LEU A 180 4.31 5.47 -6.95
N LEU A 181 4.06 5.76 -5.67
CA LEU A 181 3.62 4.77 -4.71
C LEU A 181 2.24 4.22 -5.10
N THR A 182 1.26 5.09 -5.35
CA THR A 182 -0.10 4.69 -5.76
C THR A 182 -0.06 3.81 -7.02
N PHE A 183 0.77 4.17 -8.01
CA PHE A 183 0.96 3.34 -9.20
C PHE A 183 1.49 1.94 -8.88
N ARG A 184 2.51 1.84 -8.02
CA ARG A 184 3.10 0.54 -7.63
C ARG A 184 2.13 -0.31 -6.82
N ILE A 185 1.40 0.29 -5.88
CA ILE A 185 0.35 -0.40 -5.11
C ILE A 185 -0.74 -0.90 -6.05
N MET A 186 -1.22 -0.07 -6.99
CA MET A 186 -2.23 -0.45 -7.98
C MET A 186 -1.76 -1.66 -8.81
N ARG A 187 -0.52 -1.64 -9.30
CA ARG A 187 0.06 -2.77 -10.06
C ARG A 187 0.14 -4.06 -9.25
N TYR A 188 0.50 -3.96 -7.97
CA TYR A 188 0.51 -5.11 -7.08
C TYR A 188 -0.91 -5.63 -6.80
N ALA A 189 -1.85 -4.72 -6.51
CA ALA A 189 -3.24 -5.04 -6.20
C ALA A 189 -4.02 -5.67 -7.36
N GLN A 190 -3.57 -5.51 -8.62
CA GLN A 190 -4.13 -6.24 -9.76
C GLN A 190 -4.01 -7.77 -9.61
N ASN A 191 -3.07 -8.26 -8.80
CA ASN A 191 -2.90 -9.67 -8.48
C ASN A 191 -3.66 -10.10 -7.21
N LEU A 192 -4.38 -9.18 -6.58
CA LEU A 192 -5.14 -9.42 -5.36
C LEU A 192 -6.63 -9.33 -5.65
N ASP A 193 -7.41 -10.24 -5.07
CA ASP A 193 -8.85 -10.24 -5.27
C ASP A 193 -9.54 -9.11 -4.49
N ASN A 194 -10.27 -8.25 -5.22
CA ASN A 194 -11.15 -7.20 -4.68
C ASN A 194 -10.50 -6.17 -3.75
N VAL A 195 -9.20 -5.87 -3.90
CA VAL A 195 -8.55 -4.78 -3.13
C VAL A 195 -8.80 -3.43 -3.80
N MET A 196 -9.36 -2.48 -3.05
CA MET A 196 -9.53 -1.10 -3.50
C MET A 196 -8.26 -0.29 -3.26
N VAL A 197 -7.70 0.31 -4.31
CA VAL A 197 -6.55 1.21 -4.22
C VAL A 197 -6.96 2.59 -4.70
N LEU A 198 -6.70 3.61 -3.88
CA LEU A 198 -7.00 5.02 -4.20
C LEU A 198 -5.93 5.95 -3.62
N GLU A 199 -5.73 7.08 -4.28
CA GLU A 199 -5.04 8.23 -3.69
C GLU A 199 -6.09 9.22 -3.19
N LEU A 200 -5.91 9.71 -1.97
CA LEU A 200 -6.77 10.69 -1.33
C LEU A 200 -5.94 11.93 -1.02
N THR A 201 -6.31 13.06 -1.61
CA THR A 201 -5.64 14.35 -1.37
C THR A 201 -6.59 15.29 -0.65
N LEU A 202 -6.28 15.61 0.61
CA LEU A 202 -7.06 16.54 1.42
C LEU A 202 -6.68 17.99 1.09
N SER A 203 -7.63 18.92 1.16
CA SER A 203 -7.28 20.34 1.25
C SER A 203 -6.48 20.61 2.53
N GLN A 204 -5.63 21.64 2.53
CA GLN A 204 -4.87 22.03 3.73
C GLN A 204 -5.81 22.28 4.93
N SER A 205 -6.89 23.03 4.70
CA SER A 205 -7.93 23.32 5.71
C SER A 205 -8.51 22.04 6.34
N LEU A 206 -8.77 21.01 5.52
CA LEU A 206 -9.25 19.72 5.99
C LEU A 206 -8.17 18.91 6.72
N ALA A 207 -6.94 18.92 6.22
CA ALA A 207 -5.82 18.19 6.83
C ALA A 207 -5.45 18.73 8.22
N GLU A 208 -5.67 20.03 8.46
CA GLU A 208 -5.48 20.68 9.76
C GLU A 208 -6.63 20.38 10.75
N ASN A 209 -7.80 19.96 10.26
CA ASN A 209 -8.93 19.57 11.08
C ASN A 209 -8.80 18.11 11.54
N SER A 210 -8.26 17.92 12.75
CA SER A 210 -8.00 16.59 13.32
C SER A 210 -9.26 15.73 13.45
N GLU A 211 -10.39 16.31 13.83
CA GLU A 211 -11.65 15.57 14.00
C GLU A 211 -12.13 15.04 12.65
N LYS A 212 -12.13 15.89 11.62
CA LYS A 212 -12.57 15.50 10.28
C LYS A 212 -11.67 14.44 9.64
N VAL A 213 -10.36 14.55 9.81
CA VAL A 213 -9.43 13.53 9.31
C VAL A 213 -9.65 12.18 10.00
N ILE A 214 -9.93 12.18 11.31
CA ILE A 214 -10.30 10.95 12.03
C ILE A 214 -11.61 10.37 11.49
N GLU A 215 -12.65 11.20 11.30
CA GLU A 215 -13.92 10.76 10.69
C GLU A 215 -13.72 10.13 9.31
N ILE A 216 -12.83 10.70 8.48
CA ILE A 216 -12.46 10.15 7.16
C ILE A 216 -11.82 8.77 7.31
N LEU A 217 -10.85 8.64 8.21
CA LEU A 217 -10.16 7.36 8.44
C LEU A 217 -11.13 6.31 8.99
N GLU A 218 -12.05 6.67 9.90
CA GLU A 218 -13.06 5.75 10.41
C GLU A 218 -14.11 5.38 9.38
N ALA A 219 -14.42 6.26 8.42
CA ALA A 219 -15.34 5.95 7.32
C ALA A 219 -14.85 4.78 6.45
N THR A 220 -13.55 4.51 6.45
CA THR A 220 -12.94 3.37 5.74
C THR A 220 -13.25 2.02 6.39
N SER A 221 -13.67 1.99 7.67
CA SER A 221 -13.96 0.73 8.41
C SER A 221 -15.12 -0.10 7.86
N PHE A 222 -15.83 0.42 6.86
CA PHE A 222 -17.00 -0.20 6.25
C PHE A 222 -16.76 -0.63 4.79
N LEU A 223 -15.48 -0.63 4.37
CA LEU A 223 -14.99 -1.15 3.09
C LEU A 223 -14.47 -2.57 3.26
#